data_AF-A0A2V9HE22-F1
#
_entry.id   AF-A0A2V9HE22-F1
#
_cell.length_a   1.000
_cell.length_b   1.000
_cell.length_c   1.000
_cell.angle_alpha   90.00
_cell.angle_beta   90.00
_cell.angle_gamma   90.00
#
_symmetry.space_group_name_H-M   'P 1'
#
loop_
_entity.id
_entity.type
_entity.pdbx_description
1 polymer ?
#
loop_
_entity_poly.entity_id
_entity_poly.type
_entity_poly.pdbx_seq_one_letter_code
_entity_poly.pdbx_strand_id
1 'polypeptide(L)'
;MRLAVLAALLFTVVPASVYGQAMEPDQVPVSFTLTTKPHTYNAKSIADGGVLGGRSNGSLLGIDSVVNWSSYFYLFGLDLNGFPQFTWQYTMVGRAPFSIGESEGSAETTEIRAPVVPVSLDLRNFDGSPRFVGGKRLFSDGTQYVNPVLKSPVFSNTSYGSSASPTQYTDAVQRAEFFNKAASEWHTLLRPRVATPRTMVLIRGTYRFALNADGSCCAFVLIDANTFVNALFPPTFSGTDTTTPVGAAETSGEIRTSDISTFLFPNAYLYVGNPNNCCILGLHTYDLEQGGPTNGFLEKRYVVNYSSWISPGIFSDPTVGDVTALSHELSETFNDPFGSNATPWWLSPNGNCQNNLEDGDVIEGLPNGVFPIVLNGFTYHPQNEALLQWFAGVTPSTAISGAYSYPDTNVLTSANVSQNFACTPPLP
;
A
#
# COMPACT_ATOMS: atom_id res chain seq x y z
N MET A 1 78.59 -47.45 8.41
CA MET A 1 77.12 -47.42 8.17
C MET A 1 76.55 -46.14 8.75
N ARG A 2 75.43 -45.61 8.22
CA ARG A 2 74.79 -44.38 8.75
C ARG A 2 73.74 -44.76 9.81
N LEU A 3 73.71 -44.07 10.94
CA LEU A 3 72.50 -44.00 11.77
C LEU A 3 71.63 -42.85 11.25
N ALA A 4 70.33 -43.04 11.24
CA ALA A 4 69.34 -42.01 10.93
C ALA A 4 68.54 -41.66 12.19
N VAL A 5 68.36 -40.37 12.46
CA VAL A 5 67.48 -39.89 13.54
C VAL A 5 66.07 -39.81 12.99
N LEU A 6 65.12 -40.46 13.66
CA LEU A 6 63.70 -40.38 13.29
C LEU A 6 63.01 -39.29 14.12
N ALA A 7 62.63 -38.19 13.48
CA ALA A 7 61.87 -37.12 14.10
C ALA A 7 60.36 -37.37 13.91
N ALA A 8 59.61 -37.43 15.00
CA ALA A 8 58.15 -37.56 14.96
C ALA A 8 57.48 -36.17 14.87
N LEU A 9 56.80 -35.89 13.76
CA LEU A 9 55.90 -34.73 13.67
C LEU A 9 54.57 -35.08 14.34
N LEU A 10 54.21 -34.35 15.41
CA LEU A 10 52.82 -34.28 15.84
C LEU A 10 52.06 -33.32 14.92
N PHE A 11 51.11 -33.85 14.15
CA PHE A 11 50.08 -33.03 13.52
C PHE A 11 48.98 -32.74 14.54
N THR A 12 49.02 -31.57 15.18
CA THR A 12 47.91 -31.05 15.96
C THR A 12 46.80 -30.58 15.03
N VAL A 13 45.84 -31.46 14.74
CA VAL A 13 44.60 -31.08 14.04
C VAL A 13 43.80 -30.18 14.96
N VAL A 14 43.85 -28.86 14.73
CA VAL A 14 42.93 -27.92 15.35
C VAL A 14 41.59 -28.06 14.63
N PRO A 15 40.50 -28.48 15.32
CA PRO A 15 39.19 -28.48 14.69
C PRO A 15 38.78 -27.04 14.42
N ALA A 16 38.48 -26.72 13.16
CA ALA A 16 37.90 -25.44 12.78
C ALA A 16 36.44 -25.41 13.27
N SER A 17 36.25 -25.04 14.54
CA SER A 17 34.93 -24.82 15.11
C SER A 17 34.30 -23.61 14.42
N VAL A 18 33.45 -23.88 13.42
CA VAL A 18 32.58 -22.88 12.83
C VAL A 18 31.63 -22.42 13.93
N TYR A 19 31.98 -21.30 14.57
CA TYR A 19 31.10 -20.58 15.48
C TYR A 19 29.92 -20.08 14.67
N GLY A 20 28.83 -20.85 14.64
CA GLY A 20 27.51 -20.30 14.34
C GLY A 20 27.25 -19.18 15.34
N GLN A 21 27.31 -17.94 14.88
CA GLN A 21 27.06 -16.80 15.75
C GLN A 21 25.63 -16.93 16.27
N ALA A 22 25.46 -16.89 17.59
CA ALA A 22 24.14 -16.82 18.18
C ALA A 22 23.42 -15.57 17.64
N MET A 23 22.17 -15.73 17.23
CA MET A 23 21.36 -14.63 16.72
C MET A 23 21.23 -13.54 17.79
N GLU A 24 21.22 -12.28 17.36
CA GLU A 24 20.94 -11.17 18.27
C GLU A 24 19.52 -11.34 18.89
N PRO A 25 19.27 -10.92 20.15
CA PRO A 25 17.97 -11.10 20.82
C PRO A 25 16.74 -10.50 20.10
N ASP A 26 16.97 -9.60 19.15
CA ASP A 26 16.00 -8.91 18.30
C ASP A 26 16.15 -9.27 16.80
N GLN A 27 16.98 -10.25 16.47
CA GLN A 27 17.04 -10.90 15.17
C GLN A 27 16.05 -12.07 15.12
N VAL A 28 15.30 -12.19 14.04
CA VAL A 28 14.38 -13.31 13.76
C VAL A 28 14.91 -14.14 12.57
N PRO A 29 14.54 -15.43 12.46
CA PRO A 29 14.94 -16.22 11.30
C PRO A 29 14.25 -15.71 10.04
N VAL A 30 14.86 -15.86 8.87
CA VAL A 30 14.24 -15.48 7.58
C VAL A 30 12.94 -16.24 7.32
N SER A 31 12.74 -17.40 7.95
CA SER A 31 11.50 -18.18 7.89
C SER A 31 10.34 -17.61 8.71
N PHE A 32 10.52 -16.55 9.48
CA PHE A 32 9.48 -15.99 10.38
C PHE A 32 8.24 -15.55 9.60
N THR A 33 8.43 -14.85 8.48
CA THR A 33 7.37 -14.35 7.60
C THR A 33 6.74 -15.43 6.70
N LEU A 34 7.31 -16.64 6.64
CA LEU A 34 6.74 -17.75 5.85
C LEU A 34 5.45 -18.31 6.46
N THR A 35 5.17 -18.06 7.74
CA THR A 35 3.94 -18.53 8.40
C THR A 35 2.96 -17.41 8.76
N THR A 36 3.29 -16.15 8.46
CA THR A 36 2.42 -15.01 8.72
C THR A 36 1.51 -14.76 7.53
N LYS A 37 0.29 -14.30 7.78
CA LYS A 37 -0.56 -13.72 6.73
C LYS A 37 -0.17 -12.24 6.58
N PRO A 38 0.42 -11.81 5.45
CA PRO A 38 0.52 -10.39 5.17
C PRO A 38 -0.90 -9.79 5.10
N HIS A 39 -1.03 -8.52 5.48
CA HIS A 39 -2.27 -7.77 5.45
C HIS A 39 -2.03 -6.25 5.35
N THR A 40 -3.10 -5.46 5.40
CA THR A 40 -3.12 -3.98 5.47
C THR A 40 -3.90 -3.46 6.71
N TYR A 41 -4.61 -2.31 6.73
CA TYR A 41 -5.11 -1.70 8.00
C TYR A 41 -6.48 -0.97 7.92
N ASN A 42 -7.33 -1.07 8.97
CA ASN A 42 -8.79 -1.31 8.75
C ASN A 42 -9.87 -0.51 9.59
N ALA A 43 -11.06 -0.10 9.07
CA ALA A 43 -12.19 0.70 9.72
C ALA A 43 -13.68 0.19 9.46
N LYS A 44 -14.82 0.71 10.08
CA LYS A 44 -16.11 -0.08 10.40
C LYS A 44 -17.63 0.61 10.45
N SER A 45 -18.93 0.25 9.96
CA SER A 45 -19.56 -0.83 9.02
C SER A 45 -21.17 -1.32 9.29
N ILE A 46 -22.28 -1.99 8.63
CA ILE A 46 -22.99 -2.67 7.34
C ILE A 46 -24.59 -2.52 7.20
N ALA A 47 -25.25 -2.58 5.98
CA ALA A 47 -26.43 -3.44 5.48
C ALA A 47 -27.54 -3.02 4.40
N ASP A 48 -27.37 -3.26 3.07
CA ASP A 48 -28.34 -3.89 2.08
C ASP A 48 -28.81 -3.16 0.77
N GLY A 49 -28.87 -3.90 -0.36
CA GLY A 49 -29.51 -3.58 -1.68
C GLY A 49 -29.31 -2.20 -2.35
N GLY A 50 -28.35 -2.04 -3.28
CA GLY A 50 -27.83 -0.70 -3.65
C GLY A 50 -27.84 -0.23 -5.11
N VAL A 51 -27.64 1.08 -5.29
CA VAL A 51 -27.69 1.84 -6.56
C VAL A 51 -26.65 2.97 -6.55
N LEU A 52 -25.73 2.99 -7.53
CA LEU A 52 -24.75 4.08 -7.70
C LEU A 52 -25.39 5.41 -8.11
N GLY A 53 -24.88 6.52 -7.57
CA GLY A 53 -25.15 7.86 -8.06
C GLY A 53 -24.60 8.05 -9.48
N GLY A 54 -25.42 8.58 -10.39
CA GLY A 54 -25.07 8.79 -11.80
C GLY A 54 -24.43 10.14 -12.12
N ARG A 55 -23.90 10.85 -11.12
CA ARG A 55 -23.33 12.21 -11.24
C ARG A 55 -22.31 12.47 -10.12
N SER A 56 -21.41 13.43 -10.31
CA SER A 56 -20.62 13.98 -9.21
C SER A 56 -21.38 15.10 -8.49
N ASN A 57 -21.04 15.32 -7.22
CA ASN A 57 -21.46 16.47 -6.41
C ASN A 57 -20.41 17.59 -6.37
N GLY A 58 -19.32 17.50 -7.15
CA GLY A 58 -18.14 18.37 -7.07
C GLY A 58 -16.97 17.68 -6.34
N SER A 59 -15.85 18.39 -6.16
CA SER A 59 -14.74 17.93 -5.31
C SER A 59 -15.06 18.13 -3.82
N LEU A 60 -14.33 17.45 -2.94
CA LEU A 60 -14.36 17.75 -1.51
C LEU A 60 -13.94 19.22 -1.27
N LEU A 61 -14.71 19.94 -0.46
CA LEU A 61 -14.56 21.39 -0.23
C LEU A 61 -13.78 21.68 1.05
N GLY A 62 -13.08 22.82 1.08
CA GLY A 62 -12.35 23.31 2.26
C GLY A 62 -10.89 22.84 2.38
N ILE A 63 -10.44 21.99 1.46
CA ILE A 63 -9.08 21.42 1.45
C ILE A 63 -8.25 21.86 0.24
N ASP A 64 -6.94 21.83 0.41
CA ASP A 64 -5.90 21.93 -0.62
C ASP A 64 -5.25 20.55 -0.75
N SER A 65 -5.53 19.84 -1.84
CA SER A 65 -5.12 18.44 -2.05
C SER A 65 -5.16 18.04 -3.54
N VAL A 66 -5.05 16.74 -3.81
CA VAL A 66 -5.13 16.12 -5.14
C VAL A 66 -6.49 16.43 -5.80
N VAL A 67 -6.48 16.51 -7.14
CA VAL A 67 -7.72 16.62 -7.92
C VAL A 67 -8.59 15.41 -7.62
N ASN A 68 -9.80 15.66 -7.13
CA ASN A 68 -10.73 14.66 -6.64
C ASN A 68 -12.18 15.01 -7.02
N TRP A 69 -13.06 14.03 -6.94
CA TRP A 69 -14.50 14.20 -7.15
C TRP A 69 -15.28 13.33 -6.17
N SER A 70 -16.35 13.88 -5.62
CA SER A 70 -17.27 13.17 -4.73
C SER A 70 -18.54 12.76 -5.45
N SER A 71 -19.13 11.65 -5.02
CA SER A 71 -20.47 11.19 -5.37
C SER A 71 -21.03 10.38 -4.20
N TYR A 72 -21.95 9.47 -4.47
CA TYR A 72 -22.60 8.62 -3.48
C TYR A 72 -23.15 7.35 -4.13
N PHE A 73 -23.45 6.36 -3.31
CA PHE A 73 -24.36 5.29 -3.66
C PHE A 73 -25.44 5.13 -2.58
N TYR A 74 -26.61 4.65 -3.01
CA TYR A 74 -27.60 4.11 -2.10
C TYR A 74 -27.24 2.67 -1.79
N LEU A 75 -27.27 2.32 -0.52
CA LEU A 75 -27.26 0.98 0.04
C LEU A 75 -27.82 1.22 1.46
N PHE A 76 -28.76 0.41 1.94
CA PHE A 76 -29.14 0.41 3.35
C PHE A 76 -27.90 0.05 4.21
N GLY A 77 -28.04 0.16 5.52
CA GLY A 77 -27.06 -0.31 6.47
C GLY A 77 -27.08 0.39 7.79
N LEU A 78 -26.05 0.08 8.57
CA LEU A 78 -25.73 0.62 9.88
C LEU A 78 -24.39 1.36 9.78
N ASP A 79 -24.31 2.51 10.45
CA ASP A 79 -23.09 3.31 10.55
C ASP A 79 -22.11 2.78 11.61
N LEU A 80 -21.02 3.54 11.84
CA LEU A 80 -20.04 3.37 12.93
C LEU A 80 -20.66 3.22 14.34
N ASN A 81 -21.91 3.62 14.54
CA ASN A 81 -22.62 3.63 15.82
C ASN A 81 -23.78 2.62 15.87
N GLY A 82 -24.06 1.89 14.77
CA GLY A 82 -25.19 0.98 14.66
C GLY A 82 -26.52 1.62 14.23
N PHE A 83 -26.52 2.83 13.66
CA PHE A 83 -27.72 3.54 13.22
C PHE A 83 -28.04 3.30 11.72
N PRO A 84 -29.32 3.08 11.37
CA PRO A 84 -29.80 3.03 9.99
C PRO A 84 -29.35 4.19 9.08
N GLN A 85 -28.60 3.87 8.02
CA GLN A 85 -28.12 4.76 6.98
C GLN A 85 -28.42 4.16 5.59
N PHE A 86 -28.81 5.00 4.63
CA PHE A 86 -29.24 4.57 3.28
C PHE A 86 -28.42 5.18 2.13
N THR A 87 -27.44 6.02 2.45
CA THR A 87 -26.67 6.78 1.46
C THR A 87 -25.24 6.94 1.95
N TRP A 88 -24.30 6.53 1.12
CA TRP A 88 -22.89 6.45 1.42
C TRP A 88 -22.16 7.35 0.45
N GLN A 89 -21.49 8.37 0.97
CA GLN A 89 -20.74 9.32 0.17
C GLN A 89 -19.32 8.80 0.00
N TYR A 90 -18.79 8.94 -1.21
CA TYR A 90 -17.42 8.59 -1.52
C TYR A 90 -16.76 9.72 -2.32
N THR A 91 -15.46 9.87 -2.17
CA THR A 91 -14.60 10.82 -2.87
C THR A 91 -13.45 10.06 -3.50
N MET A 92 -13.27 10.19 -4.81
CA MET A 92 -12.27 9.47 -5.58
C MET A 92 -11.29 10.43 -6.24
N VAL A 93 -10.08 9.93 -6.51
CA VAL A 93 -9.04 10.66 -7.23
C VAL A 93 -9.44 10.88 -8.69
N GLY A 94 -8.97 11.99 -9.26
CA GLY A 94 -9.14 12.35 -10.67
C GLY A 94 -10.29 13.32 -10.90
N ARG A 95 -10.77 13.37 -12.14
CA ARG A 95 -11.98 14.09 -12.54
C ARG A 95 -13.13 13.11 -12.67
N ALA A 96 -14.35 13.55 -12.39
CA ALA A 96 -15.52 12.68 -12.40
C ALA A 96 -15.73 11.95 -13.77
N PRO A 97 -16.00 10.63 -13.78
CA PRO A 97 -16.21 9.84 -15.00
C PRO A 97 -17.59 10.02 -15.64
N PHE A 98 -18.40 10.98 -15.19
CA PHE A 98 -19.77 11.16 -15.68
C PHE A 98 -19.86 12.25 -16.74
N SER A 99 -20.58 11.99 -17.83
CA SER A 99 -20.84 12.96 -18.91
C SER A 99 -21.73 14.11 -18.44
N ILE A 100 -21.16 15.32 -18.30
CA ILE A 100 -21.87 16.54 -17.88
C ILE A 100 -22.53 17.24 -19.09
N GLY A 101 -23.39 16.50 -19.79
CA GLY A 101 -23.99 16.93 -21.05
C GLY A 101 -23.00 17.00 -22.22
N GLU A 102 -23.44 17.54 -23.35
CA GLU A 102 -22.66 17.55 -24.61
C GLU A 102 -21.58 18.65 -24.68
N SER A 103 -21.44 19.50 -23.65
CA SER A 103 -20.67 20.76 -23.76
C SER A 103 -19.49 20.93 -22.81
N GLU A 104 -19.35 20.19 -21.70
CA GLU A 104 -18.25 20.41 -20.74
C GLU A 104 -17.57 19.13 -20.20
N GLY A 105 -16.26 19.01 -20.45
CA GLY A 105 -15.26 18.46 -19.51
C GLY A 105 -15.10 16.94 -19.37
N SER A 106 -16.10 16.10 -19.66
CA SER A 106 -16.05 14.66 -19.30
C SER A 106 -15.06 13.76 -20.09
N ALA A 107 -14.34 14.33 -21.06
CA ALA A 107 -13.41 13.65 -21.94
C ALA A 107 -11.92 13.82 -21.55
N GLU A 108 -11.61 14.56 -20.47
CA GLU A 108 -10.23 14.92 -20.18
C GLU A 108 -9.51 13.93 -19.26
N THR A 109 -8.39 13.38 -19.74
CA THR A 109 -7.35 12.77 -18.90
C THR A 109 -6.95 13.72 -17.76
N THR A 110 -6.86 13.19 -16.55
CA THR A 110 -6.26 13.86 -15.39
C THR A 110 -4.82 13.35 -15.24
N GLU A 111 -3.85 14.25 -15.08
CA GLU A 111 -2.45 13.89 -14.80
C GLU A 111 -2.06 14.34 -13.40
N ILE A 112 -1.64 13.38 -12.56
CA ILE A 112 -1.24 13.61 -11.17
C ILE A 112 0.24 13.27 -11.04
N ARG A 113 1.03 14.14 -10.40
CA ARG A 113 2.46 13.87 -10.22
C ARG A 113 2.64 12.85 -9.11
N ALA A 114 3.48 11.85 -9.37
CA ALA A 114 3.72 10.73 -8.46
C ALA A 114 5.20 10.67 -8.01
N PRO A 115 5.61 11.51 -7.05
CA PRO A 115 6.96 11.44 -6.48
C PRO A 115 7.14 10.12 -5.72
N VAL A 116 8.05 9.28 -6.20
CA VAL A 116 8.51 8.08 -5.51
C VAL A 116 9.72 8.48 -4.65
N VAL A 117 9.52 8.49 -3.35
CA VAL A 117 10.50 8.79 -2.30
C VAL A 117 11.04 7.47 -1.76
N PRO A 118 12.24 6.99 -2.16
CA PRO A 118 12.82 5.81 -1.54
C PRO A 118 13.26 6.10 -0.11
N VAL A 119 12.80 5.29 0.85
CA VAL A 119 13.13 5.42 2.27
C VAL A 119 13.99 4.23 2.71
N SER A 120 15.25 4.50 3.02
CA SER A 120 16.17 3.49 3.55
C SER A 120 16.07 3.39 5.09
N LEU A 121 16.21 2.20 5.64
CA LEU A 121 16.11 1.95 7.08
C LEU A 121 17.49 1.92 7.73
N ASP A 122 17.73 2.82 8.68
CA ASP A 122 19.01 3.00 9.36
C ASP A 122 18.91 2.52 10.82
N LEU A 123 19.17 1.23 11.05
CA LEU A 123 18.92 0.57 12.33
C LEU A 123 20.03 0.90 13.34
N ARG A 124 19.69 1.42 14.52
CA ARG A 124 20.63 1.89 15.55
C ARG A 124 20.63 1.00 16.79
N ASN A 125 21.64 1.21 17.64
CA ASN A 125 21.70 0.73 19.01
C ASN A 125 20.78 1.55 19.95
N PHE A 126 20.69 1.17 21.23
CA PHE A 126 19.89 1.89 22.24
C PHE A 126 20.37 3.33 22.51
N ASP A 127 21.65 3.62 22.27
CA ASP A 127 22.29 4.93 22.41
C ASP A 127 22.24 5.77 21.11
N GLY A 128 21.52 5.29 20.08
CA GLY A 128 21.46 5.92 18.76
C GLY A 128 22.71 5.69 17.90
N SER A 129 23.73 4.97 18.37
CA SER A 129 24.94 4.70 17.58
C SER A 129 24.67 3.73 16.41
N PRO A 130 25.40 3.82 15.28
CA PRO A 130 25.29 2.89 14.16
C PRO A 130 25.54 1.44 14.58
N ARG A 131 24.58 0.55 14.28
CA ARG A 131 24.63 -0.87 14.67
C ARG A 131 25.30 -1.76 13.62
N PHE A 132 26.06 -2.76 14.07
CA PHE A 132 26.71 -3.74 13.20
C PHE A 132 26.46 -5.16 13.72
N VAL A 133 26.33 -6.12 12.81
CA VAL A 133 26.27 -7.57 13.10
C VAL A 133 27.21 -8.26 12.10
N GLY A 134 28.05 -9.18 12.57
CA GLY A 134 29.09 -9.81 11.73
C GLY A 134 30.07 -8.81 11.08
N GLY A 135 30.20 -7.59 11.64
CA GLY A 135 30.95 -6.49 11.04
C GLY A 135 30.23 -5.73 9.91
N LYS A 136 29.04 -6.16 9.49
CA LYS A 136 28.21 -5.49 8.47
C LYS A 136 27.25 -4.49 9.12
N ARG A 137 27.06 -3.32 8.50
CA ARG A 137 26.14 -2.28 8.97
C ARG A 137 24.69 -2.76 8.84
N LEU A 138 23.89 -2.58 9.89
CA LEU A 138 22.43 -2.72 9.80
C LEU A 138 21.78 -1.48 9.15
N PHE A 139 21.90 -1.40 7.83
CA PHE A 139 21.24 -0.42 6.97
C PHE A 139 20.57 -1.16 5.81
N SER A 140 19.27 -0.94 5.59
CA SER A 140 18.52 -1.55 4.49
C SER A 140 18.19 -0.48 3.46
N ASP A 141 18.76 -0.59 2.25
CA ASP A 141 18.65 0.43 1.22
C ASP A 141 17.36 0.29 0.39
N GLY A 142 16.50 1.31 0.39
CA GLY A 142 15.30 1.37 -0.43
C GLY A 142 15.55 1.77 -1.89
N THR A 143 16.67 2.43 -2.20
CA THR A 143 16.91 3.04 -3.52
C THR A 143 17.02 2.01 -4.65
N GLN A 144 17.48 0.80 -4.34
CA GLN A 144 17.61 -0.31 -5.30
C GLN A 144 16.26 -0.73 -5.94
N TYR A 145 15.14 -0.54 -5.24
CA TYR A 145 13.82 -0.99 -5.67
C TYR A 145 13.07 0.04 -6.55
N VAL A 146 13.55 1.29 -6.62
CA VAL A 146 12.94 2.35 -7.43
C VAL A 146 12.88 1.99 -8.92
N ASN A 147 13.97 1.46 -9.48
CA ASN A 147 14.03 1.10 -10.91
C ASN A 147 13.10 -0.08 -11.27
N PRO A 148 13.02 -1.17 -10.49
CA PRO A 148 11.97 -2.18 -10.62
C PRO A 148 10.54 -1.61 -10.51
N VAL A 149 10.28 -0.74 -9.52
CA VAL A 149 8.95 -0.13 -9.30
C VAL A 149 8.51 0.76 -10.48
N LEU A 150 9.37 1.65 -10.98
CA LEU A 150 9.03 2.52 -12.12
C LEU A 150 8.74 1.73 -13.41
N LYS A 151 9.34 0.54 -13.55
CA LYS A 151 9.11 -0.39 -14.67
C LYS A 151 7.89 -1.30 -14.49
N SER A 152 7.22 -1.26 -13.33
CA SER A 152 6.05 -2.08 -13.04
C SER A 152 4.77 -1.54 -13.71
N PRO A 153 3.69 -2.35 -13.82
CA PRO A 153 2.42 -1.91 -14.39
C PRO A 153 1.74 -0.75 -13.64
N VAL A 154 2.13 -0.49 -12.39
CA VAL A 154 1.69 0.66 -11.58
C VAL A 154 2.09 1.99 -12.25
N PHE A 155 3.29 2.05 -12.81
CA PHE A 155 3.87 3.28 -13.36
C PHE A 155 4.17 3.23 -14.87
N SER A 156 4.26 2.04 -15.46
CA SER A 156 4.50 1.81 -16.90
C SER A 156 3.26 1.27 -17.61
N ASN A 157 2.90 1.90 -18.74
CA ASN A 157 1.72 1.55 -19.52
C ASN A 157 1.70 0.08 -19.98
N THR A 158 0.59 -0.60 -19.71
CA THR A 158 0.33 -2.02 -20.00
C THR A 158 -1.06 -2.19 -20.62
N SER A 159 -1.28 -3.22 -21.43
CA SER A 159 -2.60 -3.50 -22.01
C SER A 159 -3.55 -4.09 -20.96
N TYR A 160 -4.73 -3.50 -20.82
CA TYR A 160 -5.80 -3.90 -19.89
C TYR A 160 -7.15 -3.95 -20.61
N GLY A 161 -8.06 -4.85 -20.21
CA GLY A 161 -9.39 -4.97 -20.82
C GLY A 161 -10.29 -3.73 -20.64
N SER A 162 -10.03 -2.92 -19.62
CA SER A 162 -10.76 -1.69 -19.30
C SER A 162 -10.35 -0.45 -20.13
N SER A 163 -9.30 -0.52 -20.95
CA SER A 163 -8.91 0.57 -21.83
C SER A 163 -8.59 0.12 -23.27
N ALA A 164 -8.94 0.98 -24.23
CA ALA A 164 -8.57 0.81 -25.63
C ALA A 164 -7.08 1.12 -25.91
N SER A 165 -6.37 1.74 -24.95
CA SER A 165 -4.95 2.06 -25.05
C SER A 165 -4.18 1.51 -23.84
N PRO A 166 -2.90 1.11 -23.98
CA PRO A 166 -2.08 0.69 -22.85
C PRO A 166 -1.97 1.80 -21.80
N THR A 167 -2.24 1.47 -20.53
CA THR A 167 -2.40 2.41 -19.42
C THR A 167 -1.80 1.86 -18.12
N GLN A 168 -1.84 2.63 -17.04
CA GLN A 168 -1.34 2.25 -15.71
C GLN A 168 -2.36 1.41 -14.94
N TYR A 169 -1.90 0.66 -13.94
CA TYR A 169 -2.71 -0.28 -13.18
C TYR A 169 -3.94 0.36 -12.49
N THR A 170 -3.76 1.43 -11.71
CA THR A 170 -4.89 2.07 -10.98
C THR A 170 -5.89 2.76 -11.93
N ASP A 171 -5.40 3.36 -13.01
CA ASP A 171 -6.25 3.85 -14.10
C ASP A 171 -7.07 2.70 -14.72
N ALA A 172 -6.48 1.52 -14.89
CA ALA A 172 -7.19 0.35 -15.39
C ALA A 172 -8.23 -0.18 -14.40
N VAL A 173 -8.01 -0.06 -13.08
CA VAL A 173 -8.99 -0.38 -12.03
C VAL A 173 -10.15 0.62 -12.07
N GLN A 174 -9.91 1.93 -11.97
CA GLN A 174 -10.98 2.94 -12.07
C GLN A 174 -11.75 2.84 -13.41
N ARG A 175 -11.06 2.58 -14.52
CA ARG A 175 -11.72 2.34 -15.82
C ARG A 175 -12.51 1.02 -15.88
N ALA A 176 -12.24 0.04 -15.01
CA ALA A 176 -13.05 -1.16 -14.87
C ALA A 176 -14.34 -0.87 -14.07
N GLU A 177 -14.26 -0.10 -12.98
CA GLU A 177 -15.42 0.35 -12.20
C GLU A 177 -16.37 1.20 -13.05
N PHE A 178 -15.83 2.22 -13.71
CA PHE A 178 -16.60 3.22 -14.45
C PHE A 178 -16.75 2.89 -15.93
N PHE A 179 -16.50 1.65 -16.35
CA PHE A 179 -16.47 1.20 -17.75
C PHE A 179 -17.69 1.61 -18.58
N ASN A 180 -18.89 1.61 -17.96
CA ASN A 180 -20.16 1.99 -18.61
C ASN A 180 -20.61 3.44 -18.29
N LYS A 181 -19.67 4.30 -17.86
CA LYS A 181 -19.89 5.73 -17.49
C LYS A 181 -18.83 6.64 -18.09
N ALA A 182 -17.56 6.29 -17.88
CA ALA A 182 -16.39 6.99 -18.36
C ALA A 182 -16.34 7.05 -19.89
N ALA A 183 -15.83 8.14 -20.43
CA ALA A 183 -15.51 8.24 -21.85
C ALA A 183 -14.36 7.28 -22.24
N SER A 184 -14.16 7.04 -23.54
CA SER A 184 -13.08 6.16 -24.02
C SER A 184 -11.66 6.70 -23.72
N GLU A 185 -11.59 8.01 -23.55
CA GLU A 185 -10.43 8.87 -23.37
C GLU A 185 -10.29 9.41 -21.93
N TRP A 186 -11.28 9.15 -21.07
CA TRP A 186 -11.22 9.47 -19.64
C TRP A 186 -10.16 8.61 -18.95
N HIS A 187 -9.28 9.25 -18.19
CA HIS A 187 -8.12 8.61 -17.58
C HIS A 187 -7.67 9.37 -16.33
N THR A 188 -7.05 8.68 -15.37
CA THR A 188 -6.44 9.24 -14.16
C THR A 188 -5.00 8.72 -14.07
N LEU A 189 -4.07 9.41 -14.71
CA LEU A 189 -2.69 8.93 -14.91
C LEU A 189 -1.71 9.50 -13.89
N LEU A 190 -0.83 8.63 -13.39
CA LEU A 190 0.32 8.98 -12.57
C LEU A 190 1.50 9.40 -13.47
N ARG A 191 2.12 10.52 -13.14
CA ARG A 191 3.36 11.02 -13.75
C ARG A 191 4.51 10.81 -12.77
N PRO A 192 5.14 9.61 -12.78
CA PRO A 192 6.12 9.24 -11.78
C PRO A 192 7.42 10.02 -11.93
N ARG A 193 8.07 10.29 -10.78
CA ARG A 193 9.43 10.84 -10.71
C ARG A 193 10.15 10.34 -9.48
N VAL A 194 11.47 10.19 -9.55
CA VAL A 194 12.28 9.92 -8.36
C VAL A 194 12.43 11.22 -7.55
N ALA A 195 12.17 11.14 -6.25
CA ALA A 195 12.45 12.20 -5.28
C ALA A 195 13.77 11.93 -4.53
N THR A 196 14.25 12.87 -3.71
CA THR A 196 15.50 12.67 -2.95
C THR A 196 15.32 11.54 -1.94
N PRO A 197 16.21 10.53 -1.92
CA PRO A 197 16.14 9.45 -0.95
C PRO A 197 16.14 9.94 0.50
N ARG A 198 15.30 9.33 1.33
CA ARG A 198 15.16 9.65 2.76
C ARG A 198 15.64 8.47 3.59
N THR A 199 15.78 8.69 4.89
CA THR A 199 16.28 7.67 5.82
C THR A 199 15.46 7.69 7.09
N MET A 200 14.78 6.58 7.38
CA MET A 200 14.09 6.38 8.65
C MET A 200 15.07 5.75 9.64
N VAL A 201 15.33 6.44 10.75
CA VAL A 201 16.24 5.99 11.80
C VAL A 201 15.44 5.23 12.87
N LEU A 202 15.80 3.96 13.12
CA LEU A 202 15.07 3.11 14.07
C LEU A 202 15.97 2.70 15.24
N ILE A 203 15.52 2.94 16.47
CA ILE A 203 16.28 2.68 17.71
C ILE A 203 16.09 1.23 18.16
N ARG A 204 17.14 0.62 18.73
CA ARG A 204 17.07 -0.78 19.18
C ARG A 204 15.89 -1.00 20.14
N GLY A 205 15.17 -2.11 19.93
CA GLY A 205 13.99 -2.50 20.71
C GLY A 205 12.67 -2.28 19.96
N THR A 206 12.56 -1.25 19.12
CA THR A 206 11.33 -0.91 18.37
C THR A 206 11.15 -1.67 17.06
N TYR A 207 12.16 -2.45 16.66
CA TYR A 207 12.17 -3.30 15.47
C TYR A 207 12.64 -4.73 15.76
N ARG A 208 12.37 -5.65 14.84
CA ARG A 208 13.08 -6.93 14.66
C ARG A 208 13.64 -6.98 13.24
N PHE A 209 14.58 -7.87 12.96
CA PHE A 209 15.18 -7.97 11.62
C PHE A 209 15.61 -9.40 11.29
N ALA A 210 15.57 -9.75 10.00
CA ALA A 210 16.27 -10.91 9.47
C ALA A 210 17.45 -10.47 8.61
N LEU A 211 18.60 -11.13 8.76
CA LEU A 211 19.74 -10.94 7.87
C LEU A 211 19.55 -11.74 6.57
N ASN A 212 20.15 -11.25 5.49
CA ASN A 212 20.34 -12.02 4.27
C ASN A 212 21.25 -13.24 4.52
N ALA A 213 21.24 -14.22 3.61
CA ALA A 213 22.03 -15.43 3.74
C ALA A 213 23.56 -15.20 3.78
N ASP A 214 24.05 -14.05 3.32
CA ASP A 214 25.45 -13.62 3.43
C ASP A 214 25.76 -12.87 4.76
N GLY A 215 24.76 -12.65 5.61
CA GLY A 215 24.83 -11.85 6.83
C GLY A 215 24.69 -10.33 6.62
N SER A 216 24.35 -9.84 5.42
CA SER A 216 24.05 -8.42 5.20
C SER A 216 22.66 -8.02 5.71
N CYS A 217 22.47 -6.71 5.95
CA CYS A 217 21.15 -6.18 6.22
C CYS A 217 20.41 -5.84 4.92
N CYS A 218 19.13 -6.14 4.79
CA CYS A 218 18.36 -7.08 5.59
C CYS A 218 17.44 -7.87 4.67
N ALA A 219 17.17 -9.14 5.00
CA ALA A 219 16.17 -9.92 4.29
C ALA A 219 14.78 -9.28 4.50
N PHE A 220 14.48 -8.88 5.74
CA PHE A 220 13.41 -7.95 6.06
C PHE A 220 13.66 -7.23 7.38
N VAL A 221 12.92 -6.16 7.63
CA VAL A 221 12.77 -5.52 8.94
C VAL A 221 11.29 -5.58 9.36
N LEU A 222 11.04 -5.91 10.62
CA LEU A 222 9.70 -5.81 11.22
C LEU A 222 9.68 -4.62 12.18
N ILE A 223 8.71 -3.73 12.05
CA ILE A 223 8.66 -2.46 12.79
C ILE A 223 7.36 -2.41 13.60
N ASP A 224 7.40 -1.98 14.86
CA ASP A 224 6.16 -1.70 15.59
C ASP A 224 5.37 -0.58 14.88
N ALA A 225 4.08 -0.78 14.62
CA ALA A 225 3.30 0.14 13.79
C ALA A 225 3.26 1.57 14.35
N ASN A 226 3.17 1.74 15.67
CA ASN A 226 3.22 3.07 16.30
C ASN A 226 4.59 3.72 16.11
N THR A 227 5.68 2.95 16.28
CA THR A 227 7.05 3.40 16.01
C THR A 227 7.20 3.86 14.56
N PHE A 228 6.66 3.09 13.61
CA PHE A 228 6.74 3.41 12.18
C PHE A 228 6.05 4.74 11.85
N VAL A 229 4.79 4.93 12.28
CA VAL A 229 4.04 6.17 12.06
C VAL A 229 4.77 7.38 12.67
N ASN A 230 5.20 7.27 13.93
CA ASN A 230 5.95 8.34 14.62
C ASN A 230 7.36 8.61 14.03
N ALA A 231 7.87 7.72 13.16
CA ALA A 231 9.14 7.91 12.45
C ALA A 231 8.96 8.25 10.96
N LEU A 232 7.72 8.20 10.43
CA LEU A 232 7.38 8.52 9.04
C LEU A 232 6.85 9.94 8.90
N PHE A 233 5.95 10.36 9.81
CA PHE A 233 5.17 11.61 9.73
C PHE A 233 5.66 12.69 10.70
N PRO A 234 5.49 13.99 10.37
CA PRO A 234 5.69 15.11 11.28
C PRO A 234 4.95 14.93 12.62
N PRO A 235 5.60 15.20 13.77
CA PRO A 235 4.92 15.13 15.07
C PRO A 235 3.97 16.31 15.33
N THR A 236 4.00 17.36 14.48
CA THR A 236 3.17 18.57 14.59
C THR A 236 2.97 19.23 13.22
N PHE A 237 1.72 19.61 12.93
CA PHE A 237 1.32 20.38 11.74
C PHE A 237 1.95 21.78 11.80
N SER A 238 3.10 21.95 11.13
CA SER A 238 4.01 23.11 11.21
C SER A 238 4.61 23.54 9.87
N GLY A 239 4.61 22.68 8.86
CA GLY A 239 5.22 22.87 7.54
C GLY A 239 6.74 23.05 7.58
N THR A 240 7.40 22.61 8.66
CA THR A 240 8.84 22.86 8.90
C THR A 240 9.62 21.66 9.45
N ASP A 241 9.01 20.48 9.61
CA ASP A 241 9.78 19.30 9.98
C ASP A 241 10.79 18.91 8.88
N THR A 242 11.97 18.48 9.31
CA THR A 242 13.03 17.94 8.45
C THR A 242 13.65 16.66 9.01
N THR A 243 13.04 16.10 10.07
CA THR A 243 13.55 14.93 10.80
C THR A 243 12.88 13.62 10.36
N THR A 244 11.63 13.68 9.89
CA THR A 244 10.87 12.55 9.35
C THR A 244 10.93 12.51 7.82
N PRO A 245 10.78 11.34 7.16
CA PRO A 245 10.77 11.23 5.70
C PRO A 245 9.70 12.11 5.03
N VAL A 246 8.47 12.16 5.57
CA VAL A 246 7.35 12.95 5.01
C VAL A 246 7.63 14.45 5.16
N GLY A 247 7.83 14.93 6.39
CA GLY A 247 8.08 16.36 6.63
C GLY A 247 9.30 16.88 5.88
N ALA A 248 10.39 16.10 5.83
CA ALA A 248 11.56 16.49 5.06
C ALA A 248 11.31 16.55 3.54
N ALA A 249 10.37 15.77 3.00
CA ALA A 249 9.97 15.84 1.59
C ALA A 249 9.11 17.09 1.31
N GLU A 250 8.16 17.40 2.19
CA GLU A 250 7.29 18.58 2.13
C GLU A 250 8.07 19.89 2.26
N THR A 251 8.89 20.01 3.31
CA THR A 251 9.75 21.18 3.57
C THR A 251 10.76 21.43 2.44
N SER A 252 11.15 20.38 1.71
CA SER A 252 11.98 20.50 0.49
C SER A 252 11.22 20.86 -0.79
N GLY A 253 9.87 20.89 -0.76
CA GLY A 253 9.02 21.12 -1.92
C GLY A 253 9.01 19.97 -2.94
N GLU A 254 9.48 18.78 -2.55
CA GLU A 254 9.53 17.60 -3.41
C GLU A 254 8.19 16.88 -3.52
N ILE A 255 7.33 17.00 -2.50
CA ILE A 255 5.92 16.63 -2.59
C ILE A 255 5.05 17.87 -2.41
N ARG A 256 3.82 17.82 -2.92
CA ARG A 256 2.79 18.87 -2.77
C ARG A 256 1.45 18.23 -2.48
N THR A 257 0.52 19.03 -1.96
CA THR A 257 -0.89 18.68 -1.77
C THR A 257 -1.53 18.06 -3.02
N SER A 258 -1.17 18.55 -4.20
CA SER A 258 -1.67 18.08 -5.51
C SER A 258 -0.94 16.85 -6.10
N ASP A 259 -0.09 16.18 -5.32
CA ASP A 259 0.66 14.99 -5.71
C ASP A 259 0.17 13.76 -4.94
N ILE A 260 0.35 12.56 -5.50
CA ILE A 260 0.19 11.28 -4.77
C ILE A 260 1.58 10.71 -4.54
N SER A 261 2.02 10.66 -3.28
CA SER A 261 3.44 10.47 -2.95
C SER A 261 3.73 9.09 -2.38
N THR A 262 4.44 8.26 -3.13
CA THR A 262 4.84 6.92 -2.68
C THR A 262 6.15 6.98 -1.89
N PHE A 263 6.07 6.71 -0.60
CA PHE A 263 7.22 6.42 0.25
C PHE A 263 7.55 4.92 0.11
N LEU A 264 8.49 4.62 -0.80
CA LEU A 264 8.88 3.26 -1.15
C LEU A 264 9.94 2.74 -0.17
N PHE A 265 9.59 1.69 0.57
CA PHE A 265 10.52 1.04 1.51
C PHE A 265 11.14 -0.23 0.90
N PRO A 266 12.36 -0.62 1.33
CA PRO A 266 12.82 -2.00 1.17
C PRO A 266 11.93 -2.95 1.98
N ASN A 267 12.06 -4.28 1.81
CA ASN A 267 11.38 -5.34 2.59
C ASN A 267 11.17 -4.98 4.08
N ALA A 268 10.05 -4.36 4.41
CA ALA A 268 9.80 -3.74 5.71
C ALA A 268 8.31 -3.76 6.00
N TYR A 269 7.94 -4.41 7.10
CA TYR A 269 6.54 -4.75 7.39
C TYR A 269 6.22 -4.40 8.83
N LEU A 270 4.99 -3.95 9.10
CA LEU A 270 4.61 -3.51 10.44
C LEU A 270 3.97 -4.64 11.25
N TYR A 271 4.08 -4.56 12.57
CA TYR A 271 3.40 -5.43 13.51
C TYR A 271 2.72 -4.64 14.63
N VAL A 272 1.63 -5.19 15.18
CA VAL A 272 0.88 -4.54 16.27
C VAL A 272 1.21 -5.19 17.61
N GLY A 273 2.15 -4.56 18.34
CA GLY A 273 2.56 -4.91 19.70
C GLY A 273 3.42 -6.18 19.82
N ASN A 274 2.93 -7.32 19.33
CA ASN A 274 3.67 -8.58 19.26
C ASN A 274 4.16 -8.78 17.80
N PRO A 275 5.46 -9.04 17.54
CA PRO A 275 5.95 -9.36 16.19
C PRO A 275 5.24 -10.52 15.49
N ASN A 276 4.58 -11.42 16.22
CA ASN A 276 3.75 -12.48 15.61
C ASN A 276 2.45 -11.94 15.00
N ASN A 277 2.02 -10.74 15.39
CA ASN A 277 0.88 -10.00 14.82
C ASN A 277 1.38 -9.14 13.64
N CYS A 278 1.96 -9.80 12.64
CA CYS A 278 2.42 -9.20 11.39
C CYS A 278 1.73 -9.93 10.20
N CYS A 279 1.74 -9.39 8.99
CA CYS A 279 2.61 -8.31 8.52
C CYS A 279 1.84 -7.27 7.71
N ILE A 280 1.74 -6.05 8.24
CA ILE A 280 1.21 -4.90 7.50
C ILE A 280 2.22 -4.54 6.40
N LEU A 281 1.78 -4.53 5.14
CA LEU A 281 2.64 -4.38 3.95
C LEU A 281 2.85 -2.92 3.50
N GLY A 282 1.89 -2.07 3.80
CA GLY A 282 1.83 -0.66 3.43
C GLY A 282 0.78 0.08 4.25
N LEU A 283 0.48 1.32 3.85
CA LEU A 283 -0.77 2.02 4.15
C LEU A 283 -0.92 3.22 3.18
N HIS A 284 -2.14 3.51 2.74
CA HIS A 284 -2.52 4.77 2.12
C HIS A 284 -3.03 5.76 3.20
N THR A 285 -2.73 7.05 3.07
CA THR A 285 -3.25 8.10 3.98
C THR A 285 -2.94 9.52 3.44
N TYR A 286 -3.08 10.55 4.27
CA TYR A 286 -2.54 11.88 4.02
C TYR A 286 -1.89 12.46 5.27
N ASP A 287 -0.83 13.27 5.09
CA ASP A 287 -0.41 14.20 6.15
C ASP A 287 -1.27 15.47 6.11
N LEU A 288 -1.67 15.94 7.29
CA LEU A 288 -2.52 17.11 7.48
C LEU A 288 -1.67 18.29 7.92
N GLU A 289 -1.65 19.35 7.13
CA GLU A 289 -0.79 20.49 7.41
C GLU A 289 -1.54 21.83 7.36
N GLN A 290 -1.05 22.82 8.13
CA GLN A 290 -1.80 24.06 8.36
C GLN A 290 -1.91 24.90 7.08
N GLY A 291 -3.14 25.33 6.78
CA GLY A 291 -3.44 26.30 5.72
C GLY A 291 -2.83 27.68 5.99
N GLY A 292 -2.59 28.44 4.93
CA GLY A 292 -2.00 29.77 5.02
C GLY A 292 -2.42 30.71 3.88
N PRO A 293 -1.93 31.97 3.87
CA PRO A 293 -2.32 32.96 2.87
C PRO A 293 -2.06 32.52 1.42
N THR A 294 -1.08 31.65 1.20
CA THR A 294 -0.67 31.14 -0.12
C THR A 294 -1.64 30.11 -0.72
N ASN A 295 -2.48 29.46 0.08
CA ASN A 295 -3.49 28.50 -0.38
C ASN A 295 -4.91 28.89 0.06
N GLY A 296 -5.14 30.15 0.42
CA GLY A 296 -6.46 30.65 0.84
C GLY A 296 -6.90 30.18 2.23
N PHE A 297 -5.96 29.76 3.08
CA PHE A 297 -6.19 29.18 4.42
C PHE A 297 -6.96 27.83 4.41
N LEU A 298 -6.91 27.11 3.28
CA LEU A 298 -7.46 25.75 3.17
C LEU A 298 -6.56 24.73 3.91
N GLU A 299 -7.15 23.71 4.52
CA GLU A 299 -6.42 22.60 5.14
C GLU A 299 -5.61 21.86 4.07
N LYS A 300 -4.29 21.74 4.25
CA LYS A 300 -3.43 21.03 3.29
C LYS A 300 -3.49 19.54 3.60
N ARG A 301 -3.70 18.73 2.56
CA ARG A 301 -3.60 17.27 2.65
C ARG A 301 -2.60 16.78 1.61
N TYR A 302 -1.42 16.37 2.08
CA TYR A 302 -0.42 15.71 1.25
C TYR A 302 -0.79 14.23 1.17
N VAL A 303 -1.34 13.78 0.04
CA VAL A 303 -1.75 12.38 -0.12
C VAL A 303 -0.51 11.51 -0.31
N VAL A 304 -0.38 10.48 0.53
CA VAL A 304 0.80 9.61 0.57
C VAL A 304 0.41 8.14 0.69
N ASN A 305 1.29 7.26 0.25
CA ASN A 305 1.31 5.88 0.71
C ASN A 305 2.70 5.49 1.20
N TYR A 306 2.76 4.63 2.21
CA TYR A 306 3.89 3.76 2.46
C TYR A 306 3.63 2.46 1.72
N SER A 307 4.60 1.96 0.97
CA SER A 307 4.54 0.61 0.40
C SER A 307 5.89 -0.06 0.51
N SER A 308 5.94 -1.28 1.02
CA SER A 308 7.13 -2.12 0.93
C SER A 308 7.26 -2.71 -0.47
N TRP A 309 8.46 -2.65 -1.05
CA TRP A 309 8.83 -3.67 -2.04
C TRP A 309 8.89 -5.04 -1.35
N ILE A 310 8.43 -6.09 -2.02
CA ILE A 310 8.41 -7.46 -1.48
C ILE A 310 9.39 -8.34 -2.27
N SER A 311 10.55 -8.64 -1.70
CA SER A 311 11.50 -9.56 -2.36
C SER A 311 10.96 -11.00 -2.43
N PRO A 312 11.26 -11.78 -3.49
CA PRO A 312 10.82 -13.17 -3.61
C PRO A 312 11.25 -14.05 -2.44
N GLY A 313 10.33 -14.90 -1.96
CA GLY A 313 10.59 -15.87 -0.90
C GLY A 313 10.59 -15.31 0.53
N ILE A 314 10.11 -14.08 0.73
CA ILE A 314 9.87 -13.51 2.06
C ILE A 314 8.59 -14.07 2.69
N PHE A 315 7.50 -14.14 1.92
CA PHE A 315 6.25 -14.82 2.30
C PHE A 315 6.18 -16.21 1.66
N SER A 316 5.32 -17.09 2.18
CA SER A 316 5.17 -18.46 1.67
C SER A 316 4.26 -18.58 0.45
N ASP A 317 3.34 -17.64 0.27
CA ASP A 317 2.66 -17.46 -1.01
C ASP A 317 3.67 -16.83 -1.99
N PRO A 318 4.06 -17.53 -3.08
CA PRO A 318 5.04 -17.03 -4.03
C PRO A 318 4.49 -15.92 -4.93
N THR A 319 3.18 -15.64 -4.88
CA THR A 319 2.53 -14.57 -5.65
C THR A 319 2.53 -13.24 -4.90
N VAL A 320 2.61 -13.21 -3.57
CA VAL A 320 2.76 -11.95 -2.82
C VAL A 320 4.20 -11.48 -2.95
N GLY A 321 4.45 -10.51 -3.83
CA GLY A 321 5.77 -10.17 -4.33
C GLY A 321 5.85 -8.81 -5.02
N ASP A 322 7.08 -8.32 -5.19
CA ASP A 322 7.46 -7.07 -5.86
C ASP A 322 6.59 -5.85 -5.54
N VAL A 323 5.50 -5.63 -6.30
CA VAL A 323 4.60 -4.48 -6.18
C VAL A 323 3.21 -4.80 -5.62
N THR A 324 2.93 -5.99 -5.07
CA THR A 324 1.58 -6.32 -4.52
C THR A 324 1.07 -5.28 -3.53
N ALA A 325 1.93 -4.83 -2.60
CA ALA A 325 1.59 -3.75 -1.69
C ALA A 325 1.36 -2.43 -2.44
N LEU A 326 2.32 -2.03 -3.28
CA LEU A 326 2.26 -0.76 -4.00
C LEU A 326 1.04 -0.63 -4.94
N SER A 327 0.57 -1.72 -5.54
CA SER A 327 -0.66 -1.71 -6.35
C SER A 327 -1.90 -1.48 -5.48
N HIS A 328 -2.00 -2.24 -4.38
CA HIS A 328 -3.08 -2.16 -3.40
C HIS A 328 -3.18 -0.74 -2.83
N GLU A 329 -2.09 -0.22 -2.23
CA GLU A 329 -2.12 1.10 -1.59
C GLU A 329 -2.47 2.22 -2.57
N LEU A 330 -2.10 2.10 -3.85
CA LEU A 330 -2.43 3.11 -4.86
C LEU A 330 -3.86 2.95 -5.42
N SER A 331 -4.44 1.75 -5.41
CA SER A 331 -5.87 1.55 -5.71
C SER A 331 -6.73 2.17 -4.61
N GLU A 332 -6.43 1.86 -3.35
CA GLU A 332 -7.09 2.46 -2.20
C GLU A 332 -6.85 3.98 -2.15
N THR A 333 -5.62 4.46 -2.44
CA THR A 333 -5.38 5.91 -2.61
C THR A 333 -6.29 6.52 -3.69
N PHE A 334 -6.60 5.80 -4.77
CA PHE A 334 -7.45 6.28 -5.85
C PHE A 334 -8.93 6.27 -5.48
N ASN A 335 -9.34 5.31 -4.66
CA ASN A 335 -10.73 5.04 -4.34
C ASN A 335 -11.20 5.60 -2.99
N ASP A 336 -10.28 5.91 -2.07
CA ASP A 336 -10.43 6.71 -0.85
C ASP A 336 -9.14 7.48 -0.49
N PRO A 337 -8.79 8.57 -1.20
CA PRO A 337 -7.57 9.37 -0.94
C PRO A 337 -7.49 10.01 0.46
N PHE A 338 -8.51 9.84 1.30
CA PHE A 338 -8.59 10.44 2.63
C PHE A 338 -8.99 9.46 3.75
N GLY A 339 -9.03 8.14 3.51
CA GLY A 339 -9.42 7.12 4.50
C GLY A 339 -10.74 7.44 5.22
N SER A 340 -11.74 7.90 4.47
CA SER A 340 -12.98 8.52 4.98
C SER A 340 -14.25 8.16 4.21
N ASN A 341 -14.16 7.41 3.12
CA ASN A 341 -15.27 6.93 2.32
C ASN A 341 -15.99 5.77 3.02
N ALA A 342 -16.81 6.12 4.01
CA ALA A 342 -17.69 5.17 4.65
C ALA A 342 -18.63 4.52 3.63
N THR A 343 -18.53 3.20 3.54
CA THR A 343 -19.51 2.29 2.97
C THR A 343 -20.22 1.55 4.13
N PRO A 344 -21.13 0.62 3.85
CA PRO A 344 -21.52 -0.40 4.83
C PRO A 344 -20.33 -1.31 5.25
N TRP A 345 -20.39 -2.04 6.39
CA TRP A 345 -19.52 -3.19 6.71
C TRP A 345 -19.53 -4.09 5.49
N TRP A 346 -18.52 -4.92 5.41
CA TRP A 346 -18.51 -6.02 4.49
C TRP A 346 -17.73 -7.13 5.14
N LEU A 347 -18.17 -8.36 4.89
CA LEU A 347 -17.44 -9.55 5.30
C LEU A 347 -16.85 -10.14 4.02
N SER A 348 -15.59 -9.81 3.74
CA SER A 348 -14.91 -10.33 2.56
C SER A 348 -14.64 -11.84 2.72
N PRO A 349 -14.40 -12.59 1.63
CA PRO A 349 -14.41 -14.06 1.69
C PRO A 349 -13.26 -14.68 2.52
N ASN A 350 -12.27 -13.89 2.94
CA ASN A 350 -11.21 -14.30 3.87
C ASN A 350 -11.63 -14.19 5.36
N GLY A 351 -12.72 -13.48 5.67
CA GLY A 351 -13.20 -13.15 7.03
C GLY A 351 -12.86 -11.73 7.54
N ASN A 352 -12.26 -10.85 6.73
CA ASN A 352 -12.01 -9.44 7.05
C ASN A 352 -13.32 -8.62 6.97
N CYS A 353 -13.39 -7.54 7.73
CA CYS A 353 -14.64 -7.04 8.32
C CYS A 353 -14.59 -5.51 8.49
N GLN A 354 -15.13 -4.72 7.53
CA GLN A 354 -14.77 -3.30 7.32
C GLN A 354 -15.77 -2.35 6.60
N ASN A 355 -15.72 -1.00 6.79
CA ASN A 355 -16.56 0.01 6.08
C ASN A 355 -15.85 0.93 5.10
N ASN A 356 -14.59 1.21 5.35
CA ASN A 356 -13.77 1.99 4.47
C ASN A 356 -13.77 1.34 3.07
N LEU A 357 -13.57 2.16 2.05
CA LEU A 357 -13.64 1.73 0.65
C LEU A 357 -12.28 1.15 0.24
N GLU A 358 -11.85 0.14 0.98
CA GLU A 358 -10.52 -0.47 0.89
C GLU A 358 -10.60 -1.64 -0.09
N ASP A 359 -10.37 -1.33 -1.37
CA ASP A 359 -10.59 -2.26 -2.47
C ASP A 359 -9.62 -3.46 -2.46
N GLY A 360 -8.40 -3.26 -1.98
CA GLY A 360 -7.42 -4.30 -1.77
C GLY A 360 -7.69 -5.16 -0.51
N ASP A 361 -8.06 -4.55 0.62
CA ASP A 361 -8.38 -5.27 1.88
C ASP A 361 -9.50 -6.35 1.75
N VAL A 362 -10.36 -6.22 0.72
CA VAL A 362 -11.38 -7.23 0.37
C VAL A 362 -10.75 -8.49 -0.24
N ILE A 363 -9.65 -8.33 -0.96
CA ILE A 363 -9.01 -9.35 -1.80
C ILE A 363 -7.85 -10.05 -1.08
N GLU A 364 -7.30 -9.45 -0.03
CA GLU A 364 -6.16 -9.99 0.72
C GLU A 364 -6.31 -11.45 1.13
N GLY A 365 -5.27 -12.26 0.88
CA GLY A 365 -5.27 -13.68 1.27
C GLY A 365 -6.37 -14.55 0.63
N LEU A 366 -7.10 -14.04 -0.37
CA LEU A 366 -7.95 -14.87 -1.23
C LEU A 366 -7.11 -15.70 -2.20
N PRO A 367 -7.58 -16.90 -2.61
CA PRO A 367 -7.01 -17.60 -3.74
C PRO A 367 -7.05 -16.73 -5.00
N ASN A 368 -5.95 -16.63 -5.73
CA ASN A 368 -5.77 -15.72 -6.87
C ASN A 368 -5.94 -14.23 -6.51
N GLY A 369 -5.68 -13.82 -5.27
CA GLY A 369 -5.69 -12.41 -4.87
C GLY A 369 -4.64 -11.54 -5.58
N VAL A 370 -3.73 -12.13 -6.36
CA VAL A 370 -2.69 -11.46 -7.18
C VAL A 370 -2.91 -11.76 -8.66
N PHE A 371 -2.66 -10.77 -9.52
CA PHE A 371 -2.75 -10.90 -10.98
C PHE A 371 -1.35 -10.77 -11.64
N PRO A 372 -0.70 -11.88 -12.06
CA PRO A 372 0.66 -11.81 -12.63
C PRO A 372 0.71 -11.11 -14.01
N ILE A 373 1.52 -10.05 -14.12
CA ILE A 373 1.70 -9.27 -15.36
C ILE A 373 3.15 -9.33 -15.83
N VAL A 374 3.37 -9.87 -17.04
CA VAL A 374 4.69 -9.86 -17.68
C VAL A 374 4.94 -8.53 -18.38
N LEU A 375 5.86 -7.72 -17.85
CA LEU A 375 6.21 -6.40 -18.37
C LEU A 375 7.72 -6.16 -18.25
N ASN A 376 8.32 -5.48 -19.24
CA ASN A 376 9.75 -5.09 -19.22
C ASN A 376 10.77 -6.24 -18.98
N GLY A 377 10.36 -7.51 -19.23
CA GLY A 377 11.18 -8.70 -18.99
C GLY A 377 11.09 -9.29 -17.58
N PHE A 378 10.15 -8.82 -16.76
CA PHE A 378 9.89 -9.26 -15.40
C PHE A 378 8.40 -9.65 -15.26
N THR A 379 8.07 -10.56 -14.34
CA THR A 379 6.68 -10.87 -13.97
C THR A 379 6.36 -10.14 -12.68
N TYR A 380 5.58 -9.08 -12.78
CA TYR A 380 5.09 -8.31 -11.64
C TYR A 380 3.82 -8.93 -11.06
N HIS A 381 3.60 -8.67 -9.78
CA HIS A 381 2.52 -9.26 -8.99
C HIS A 381 1.66 -8.17 -8.31
N PRO A 382 0.99 -7.28 -9.07
CA PRO A 382 -0.06 -6.46 -8.49
C PRO A 382 -1.18 -7.34 -7.92
N GLN A 383 -1.94 -6.80 -6.98
CA GLN A 383 -3.13 -7.46 -6.44
C GLN A 383 -4.23 -7.59 -7.52
N ASN A 384 -5.39 -8.11 -7.15
CA ASN A 384 -6.65 -7.70 -7.74
C ASN A 384 -7.35 -6.81 -6.71
N GLU A 385 -8.21 -5.90 -7.16
CA GLU A 385 -9.00 -5.03 -6.27
C GLU A 385 -10.50 -5.37 -6.37
N ALA A 386 -11.25 -5.06 -5.32
CA ALA A 386 -12.71 -5.06 -5.34
C ALA A 386 -13.27 -3.77 -5.93
N LEU A 387 -14.11 -3.87 -6.96
CA LEU A 387 -14.69 -2.71 -7.62
C LEU A 387 -15.80 -2.08 -6.76
N LEU A 388 -16.02 -0.76 -6.84
CA LEU A 388 -17.09 -0.01 -6.17
C LEU A 388 -18.46 -0.70 -6.21
N GLN A 389 -18.79 -1.40 -7.31
CA GLN A 389 -20.03 -2.17 -7.45
C GLN A 389 -20.18 -3.32 -6.44
N TRP A 390 -19.07 -3.87 -5.93
CA TRP A 390 -19.07 -4.84 -4.85
C TRP A 390 -19.55 -4.19 -3.55
N PHE A 391 -18.85 -3.14 -3.09
CA PHE A 391 -19.20 -2.37 -1.88
C PHE A 391 -20.65 -1.87 -1.93
N ALA A 392 -21.07 -1.35 -3.08
CA ALA A 392 -22.39 -0.77 -3.30
C ALA A 392 -23.51 -1.80 -3.61
N GLY A 393 -23.25 -3.11 -3.46
CA GLY A 393 -24.29 -4.15 -3.54
C GLY A 393 -24.95 -4.31 -4.91
N VAL A 394 -24.33 -3.81 -5.98
CA VAL A 394 -24.99 -3.56 -7.28
C VAL A 394 -25.16 -4.86 -8.06
N THR A 395 -26.38 -5.38 -8.15
CA THR A 395 -26.66 -6.67 -8.82
C THR A 395 -27.67 -6.51 -9.98
N PRO A 396 -27.31 -6.86 -11.24
CA PRO A 396 -25.96 -7.19 -11.71
C PRO A 396 -25.04 -5.97 -11.68
N SER A 397 -23.73 -6.20 -11.56
CA SER A 397 -22.72 -5.13 -11.58
C SER A 397 -22.80 -4.30 -12.87
N THR A 398 -22.49 -3.01 -12.71
CA THR A 398 -22.37 -2.02 -13.79
C THR A 398 -20.93 -1.78 -14.25
N ALA A 399 -19.96 -2.50 -13.68
CA ALA A 399 -18.55 -2.48 -14.07
C ALA A 399 -18.32 -3.15 -15.43
N ILE A 400 -17.05 -3.21 -15.87
CA ILE A 400 -16.60 -4.01 -17.01
C ILE A 400 -17.15 -5.44 -16.91
N SER A 401 -17.80 -5.92 -17.97
CA SER A 401 -18.35 -7.28 -18.10
C SER A 401 -19.27 -7.75 -16.95
N GLY A 402 -19.76 -6.87 -16.08
CA GLY A 402 -20.51 -7.25 -14.88
C GLY A 402 -19.65 -7.83 -13.74
N ALA A 403 -18.35 -7.52 -13.71
CA ALA A 403 -17.41 -7.98 -12.69
C ALA A 403 -17.59 -7.29 -11.32
N TYR A 404 -17.04 -7.90 -10.26
CA TYR A 404 -16.89 -7.28 -8.93
C TYR A 404 -15.42 -7.15 -8.50
N SER A 405 -14.48 -7.70 -9.26
CA SER A 405 -13.04 -7.57 -9.06
C SER A 405 -12.31 -7.32 -10.38
N TYR A 406 -11.08 -6.80 -10.32
CA TYR A 406 -10.23 -6.55 -11.49
C TYR A 406 -8.73 -6.56 -11.09
N PRO A 407 -7.77 -6.95 -11.95
CA PRO A 407 -7.90 -7.38 -13.36
C PRO A 407 -8.61 -8.71 -13.61
N ASP A 408 -8.56 -9.67 -12.70
CA ASP A 408 -9.33 -10.92 -12.78
C ASP A 408 -10.76 -10.71 -12.27
N THR A 409 -11.71 -10.82 -13.20
CA THR A 409 -13.15 -10.65 -12.96
C THR A 409 -13.80 -11.82 -12.20
N ASN A 410 -13.02 -12.82 -11.78
CA ASN A 410 -13.50 -14.06 -11.15
C ASN A 410 -13.11 -14.20 -9.68
N VAL A 411 -12.31 -13.30 -9.11
CA VAL A 411 -11.94 -13.33 -7.68
C VAL A 411 -13.17 -13.03 -6.81
N LEU A 412 -13.96 -12.02 -7.21
CA LEU A 412 -15.28 -11.73 -6.64
C LEU A 412 -16.37 -11.98 -7.68
N THR A 413 -17.22 -12.98 -7.43
CA THR A 413 -18.27 -13.44 -8.37
C THR A 413 -19.68 -12.94 -8.03
N SER A 414 -19.83 -12.23 -6.91
CA SER A 414 -21.08 -11.60 -6.47
C SER A 414 -20.78 -10.31 -5.70
N ALA A 415 -21.76 -9.41 -5.61
CA ALA A 415 -21.68 -8.21 -4.78
C ALA A 415 -21.51 -8.52 -3.28
N ASN A 416 -21.15 -7.52 -2.47
CA ASN A 416 -21.14 -7.61 -1.02
C ASN A 416 -22.55 -7.98 -0.50
N VAL A 417 -22.65 -9.03 0.30
CA VAL A 417 -23.86 -9.30 1.10
C VAL A 417 -23.74 -8.56 2.42
N SER A 418 -24.80 -7.84 2.74
CA SER A 418 -24.83 -6.78 3.71
C SER A 418 -25.49 -7.25 5.03
N GLN A 419 -24.97 -6.88 6.21
CA GLN A 419 -25.08 -7.63 7.50
C GLN A 419 -25.08 -6.78 8.84
N ASN A 420 -24.85 -7.30 10.07
CA ASN A 420 -24.99 -6.48 11.32
C ASN A 420 -23.71 -5.86 11.91
N PHE A 421 -23.88 -4.88 12.82
CA PHE A 421 -22.79 -4.25 13.59
C PHE A 421 -21.77 -5.27 14.14
N ALA A 422 -20.47 -4.97 14.10
CA ALA A 422 -19.34 -5.87 14.39
C ALA A 422 -19.20 -7.10 13.47
N CYS A 423 -19.71 -7.05 12.22
CA CYS A 423 -19.99 -8.24 11.39
C CYS A 423 -20.69 -9.35 12.17
N THR A 424 -21.58 -9.00 13.10
CA THR A 424 -22.49 -9.99 13.68
C THR A 424 -23.47 -10.47 12.59
N PRO A 425 -24.13 -11.63 12.77
CA PRO A 425 -24.90 -12.27 11.71
C PRO A 425 -25.89 -11.34 10.99
N PRO A 426 -26.13 -11.50 9.68
CA PRO A 426 -26.78 -10.51 8.83
C PRO A 426 -28.06 -9.83 9.34
N LEU A 427 -28.35 -8.64 8.82
CA LEU A 427 -29.69 -8.06 8.99
C LEU A 427 -30.72 -9.04 8.37
N PRO A 428 -31.87 -9.24 9.05
CA PRO A 428 -32.85 -10.26 8.71
C PRO A 428 -33.84 -9.85 7.60
#